data_AF-A0A8I2YD94-F1
#
_entry.id   AF-A0A8I2YD94-F1
#
_cell.length_a   1.000
_cell.length_b   1.000
_cell.length_c   1.000
_cell.angle_alpha   90.00
_cell.angle_beta   90.00
_cell.angle_gamma   90.00
#
_symmetry.space_group_name_H-M   'P 1'
#
loop_
_entity.id
_entity.type
_entity.pdbx_description
1 polymer ?
#
loop_
_entity_poly.entity_id
_entity_poly.type
_entity_poly.pdbx_seq_one_letter_code
_entity_poly.pdbx_strand_id
1 'polypeptide(L)' 'MEMNLHSVADIKKNDLVLLETKLLKYCTKDEHNRWTVQHVQMELIMIYLLNPADKHEQMPVVEAADEINDLEI' A
#
# COMPACT_ATOMS: atom_id res chain seq x y z
N MET A 1 5.45 -13.12 -16.48
CA MET A 1 5.08 -12.78 -15.10
C MET A 1 3.57 -12.97 -15.01
N GLU A 2 3.12 -14.08 -14.45
CA GLU A 2 1.69 -14.40 -14.36
C GLU A 2 1.03 -13.43 -13.37
N MET A 3 0.02 -12.70 -13.83
CA MET A 3 -0.76 -11.78 -13.01
C MET A 3 -1.94 -12.56 -12.44
N ASN A 4 -1.80 -13.07 -11.22
CA ASN A 4 -2.90 -13.73 -10.53
C ASN A 4 -3.85 -12.67 -9.95
N LEU A 5 -5.15 -12.80 -10.26
CA LEU A 5 -6.20 -11.96 -9.70
C LEU A 5 -6.45 -12.40 -8.25
N HIS A 6 -6.23 -11.51 -7.29
CA HIS A 6 -6.45 -11.81 -5.86
C HIS A 6 -7.72 -11.14 -5.33
N SER A 7 -8.47 -11.85 -4.51
CA SER A 7 -9.52 -11.24 -3.69
C SER A 7 -8.88 -10.37 -2.61
N VAL A 8 -9.55 -9.27 -2.22
CA VAL A 8 -9.13 -8.43 -1.09
C VAL A 8 -8.95 -9.25 0.19
N ALA A 9 -9.74 -10.31 0.34
CA ALA A 9 -9.68 -11.21 1.50
C ALA A 9 -8.36 -11.99 1.62
N ASP A 10 -7.60 -12.12 0.52
CA ASP A 10 -6.38 -12.93 0.47
C ASP A 10 -5.11 -12.11 0.72
N ILE A 11 -5.24 -10.78 0.87
CA ILE A 11 -4.10 -9.87 1.05
C ILE A 11 -3.70 -9.85 2.52
N LYS A 12 -2.43 -10.10 2.76
CA LYS A 12 -1.83 -10.08 4.09
C LYS A 12 -1.13 -8.75 4.35
N LYS A 13 -0.93 -8.47 5.64
CA LYS A 13 -0.06 -7.38 6.06
C LYS A 13 1.34 -7.61 5.47
N ASN A 14 1.95 -6.55 4.92
CA ASN A 14 3.27 -6.55 4.27
C ASN A 14 3.34 -7.22 2.89
N ASP A 15 2.22 -7.61 2.28
CA ASP A 15 2.21 -7.97 0.86
C ASP A 15 2.56 -6.74 0.01
N LEU A 16 3.39 -6.94 -1.01
CA LEU A 16 3.60 -5.95 -2.06
C LEU A 16 2.55 -6.17 -3.14
N VAL A 17 1.65 -5.21 -3.29
CA VAL A 17 0.56 -5.25 -4.28
C VAL A 17 0.60 -4.04 -5.20
N LEU A 18 0.17 -4.24 -6.45
CA LEU A 18 -0.19 -3.18 -7.38
C LEU A 18 -1.72 -3.06 -7.39
N LEU A 19 -2.22 -1.85 -7.15
CA LEU A 19 -3.65 -1.54 -7.16
C LEU A 19 -4.01 -0.78 -8.43
N GLU A 20 -4.98 -1.30 -9.17
CA GLU A 20 -5.65 -0.55 -10.22
C GLU A 20 -6.90 0.10 -9.63
N THR A 21 -6.96 1.43 -9.69
CA THR A 21 -8.03 2.20 -9.07
C THR A 21 -8.57 3.26 -10.02
N LYS A 22 -9.86 3.60 -9.85
CA LYS A 22 -10.48 4.76 -10.47
C LYS A 22 -10.61 5.88 -9.45
N LEU A 23 -10.11 7.06 -9.81
CA LEU A 23 -10.30 8.25 -9.00
C LEU A 23 -11.60 8.96 -9.39
N LEU A 24 -12.55 9.01 -8.47
CA LEU A 24 -13.81 9.72 -8.62
C LEU A 24 -13.71 11.04 -7.87
N LYS A 25 -13.99 12.14 -8.56
CA LYS A 25 -14.07 13.48 -7.96
C LYS A 25 -15.51 13.95 -8.01
N TYR A 26 -16.05 14.29 -6.85
CA TYR A 26 -17.40 14.77 -6.74
C TYR A 26 -17.34 16.28 -6.52
N CYS A 27 -17.82 16.98 -7.54
CA CYS A 27 -17.79 18.44 -7.57
C CYS A 27 -19.22 18.95 -7.50
N THR A 28 -19.43 19.98 -6.69
CA THR A 28 -20.65 20.78 -6.71
C THR A 28 -20.37 22.12 -7.34
N LYS A 29 -21.38 22.67 -8.01
CA LYS A 29 -21.31 23.99 -8.62
C LYS A 29 -22.17 24.95 -7.79
N ASP A 30 -21.62 26.11 -7.44
CA ASP A 30 -22.39 27.15 -6.77
C ASP A 30 -23.24 27.96 -7.76
N GLU A 31 -24.08 28.84 -7.23
CA GLU A 31 -24.94 29.74 -8.02
C GLU A 31 -24.14 30.71 -8.92
N HIS A 32 -22.86 30.93 -8.62
CA HIS A 32 -21.93 31.75 -9.40
C HIS A 32 -21.13 30.93 -10.41
N ASN A 33 -21.57 29.71 -10.72
CA ASN A 33 -20.92 28.79 -11.64
C ASN A 33 -19.50 28.34 -11.25
N ARG A 34 -19.12 28.46 -9.98
CA ARG A 34 -17.82 28.00 -9.48
C ARG A 34 -17.90 26.54 -9.05
N TRP A 35 -16.93 25.76 -9.47
CA TRP A 35 -16.80 24.35 -9.08
C TRP A 35 -16.00 24.22 -7.78
N THR A 36 -16.52 23.42 -6.85
CA THR A 36 -15.82 23.05 -5.62
C THR A 36 -15.79 21.53 -5.51
N VAL A 37 -14.60 20.97 -5.31
CA VAL A 37 -14.44 19.54 -5.02
C VAL A 37 -14.91 19.31 -3.59
N GLN A 38 -15.93 18.50 -3.41
CA GLN A 38 -16.44 18.15 -2.07
C GLN A 38 -15.71 16.95 -1.49
N HIS A 39 -15.57 15.90 -2.31
CA HIS A 39 -14.89 14.70 -1.89
C HIS A 39 -14.25 13.99 -3.08
N VAL A 40 -13.25 13.18 -2.77
CA VAL A 40 -12.54 12.32 -3.71
C VAL A 40 -12.62 10.90 -3.18
N GLN A 41 -13.02 9.97 -4.04
CA GLN A 41 -13.14 8.55 -3.72
C GLN A 41 -12.23 7.76 -4.66
N MET A 42 -11.54 6.76 -4.11
CA MET A 42 -10.85 5.75 -4.90
C MET A 42 -11.72 4.51 -4.95
N GLU A 43 -12.12 4.12 -6.15
CA GLU A 43 -12.82 2.88 -6.41
C GLU A 43 -11.79 1.83 -6.86
N LEU A 44 -11.71 0.73 -6.13
CA LEU A 44 -10.80 -0.36 -6.46
C LEU A 44 -11.34 -1.15 -7.65
N ILE A 45 -10.54 -1.27 -8.72
CA ILE A 45 -10.86 -2.09 -9.89
C ILE A 45 -10.22 -3.46 -9.76
N MET A 46 -8.91 -3.49 -9.48
CA MET A 46 -8.14 -4.73 -9.49
C MET A 46 -6.96 -4.67 -8.53
N ILE A 47 -6.56 -5.85 -8.05
CA ILE A 47 -5.38 -6.06 -7.22
C ILE A 47 -4.50 -7.11 -7.87
N TYR A 48 -3.22 -6.77 -8.04
CA TYR A 48 -2.19 -7.67 -8.49
C TYR A 48 -1.18 -7.88 -7.35
N LEU A 49 -1.01 -9.12 -6.92
CA LEU A 49 0.03 -9.47 -5.95
C LEU A 49 1.38 -9.53 -6.65
N LEU A 50 2.31 -8.65 -6.24
CA LEU A 50 3.66 -8.61 -6.78
C LEU A 50 4.60 -9.47 -5.96
N ASN A 51 4.52 -9.39 -4.62
CA ASN A 51 5.32 -10.20 -3.72
C ASN A 51 4.55 -10.52 -2.42
N PRO A 52 4.30 -11.80 -2.09
CA PRO A 52 3.70 -12.18 -0.82
C PRO A 52 4.66 -11.99 0.36
N ALA A 53 4.13 -11.57 1.51
CA ALA A 53 4.84 -11.38 2.76
C ALA A 53 5.56 -12.64 3.24
N ASP A 54 4.97 -13.82 3.00
CA ASP A 54 5.53 -15.11 3.42
C ASP A 54 6.88 -15.44 2.74
N LYS A 55 7.24 -14.76 1.64
CA LYS A 55 8.57 -14.91 1.02
C LYS A 55 9.66 -14.14 1.77
N HIS A 56 9.30 -13.18 2.62
CA HIS A 56 10.24 -12.39 3.42
C HIS A 56 10.58 -13.00 4.78
N GLU A 57 9.81 -13.96 5.28
CA GLU A 57 10.11 -14.66 6.55
C GLU A 57 11.30 -15.64 6.45
N GLN A 58 11.91 -15.80 5.26
CA GLN A 58 13.13 -16.60 5.08
C GLN A 58 14.43 -15.77 5.16
N MET A 59 14.36 -14.47 5.37
CA MET A 59 15.54 -13.66 5.68
C MET A 59 15.71 -13.59 7.20
N PRO A 60 16.82 -14.10 7.78
CA PRO A 60 17.05 -13.99 9.21
C PRO A 60 17.12 -12.51 9.55
N VAL A 61 16.26 -12.07 10.46
CA VAL A 61 16.40 -10.78 11.12
C VAL A 61 17.75 -10.83 11.83
N VAL A 62 18.76 -10.19 11.25
CA VAL A 62 19.99 -9.89 11.99
C VAL A 62 19.57 -8.82 12.98
N GLU A 63 19.23 -9.23 14.20
CA GLU A 63 19.19 -8.32 15.33
C GLU A 63 20.59 -7.72 15.41
N ALA A 64 20.73 -6.48 14.95
CA ALA A 64 21.96 -5.71 15.08
C ALA A 64 22.18 -5.42 16.57
N ALA A 65 22.74 -6.40 17.27
CA ALA A 65 23.36 -6.22 18.57
C ALA A 65 24.70 -5.53 18.35
N ASP A 66 24.66 -4.24 18.03
CA ASP A 66 25.80 -3.37 18.26
C ASP A 66 25.81 -3.02 19.76
N GLU A 67 26.30 -3.96 20.57
CA GLU A 67 26.87 -3.65 21.87
C GLU A 67 28.05 -2.70 21.64
N ILE A 68 27.81 -1.41 21.78
CA ILE A 68 28.88 -0.42 21.93
C ILE A 68 29.50 -0.68 23.30
N ASN A 69 30.57 -1.48 23.34
CA ASN A 69 31.45 -1.53 24.50
C ASN A 69 32.12 -0.17 24.63
N ASP A 70 31.67 0.61 25.61
CA ASP A 70 32.37 1.78 26.09
C ASP A 70 33.80 1.35 26.49
N LEU A 71 34.77 1.82 25.71
CA LEU A 71 36.19 1.74 26.06
C LEU A 71 36.40 2.57 27.33
N GLU A 72 36.62 1.90 28.46
CA GLU A 72 37.13 2.52 29.69
C GLU A 72 38.46 3.25 29.38
N ILE A 73 38.49 4.56 29.66
CA ILE A 73 39.71 5.38 29.78
C ILE A 73 40.08 5.46 31.26
#